data_AF-A0A7J8H4I4-F1
#
_entry.id   AF-A0A7J8H4I4-F1
#
_cell.length_a   1.000
_cell.length_b   1.000
_cell.length_c   1.000
_cell.angle_alpha   90.00
_cell.angle_beta   90.00
_cell.angle_gamma   90.00
#
_symmetry.space_group_name_H-M   'P 1'
#
loop_
_entity.id
_entity.type
_entity.pdbx_description
1 polymer ?
#
loop_
_entity_poly.entity_id
_entity_poly.type
_entity_poly.pdbx_seq_one_letter_code
_entity_poly.pdbx_strand_id
1 'polypeptide(L)'
;MVDAEQTYFQPAISRLTLEMQRKFNVQKPLIFNTYQCYLRDAYDNVTVDMELARREGWCFGAKLVRGAYMAQERARAKEFGYEDPINPTYEATNVMYHRCLNYVLEELKHNAKAEVMVASHNEDTVQFTLRR
;
A
#
# COMPACT_ATOMS: atom_id res chain seq x y z
N MET A 1 9.22 -9.09 -3.29
CA MET A 1 8.08 -8.42 -2.63
C MET A 1 7.45 -9.36 -1.63
N VAL A 2 6.79 -8.83 -0.61
CA VAL A 2 5.95 -9.59 0.30
C VAL A 2 4.50 -9.23 0.01
N ASP A 3 3.67 -10.24 -0.29
CA ASP A 3 2.26 -10.01 -0.58
C ASP A 3 1.47 -9.67 0.68
N ALA A 4 0.38 -8.93 0.49
CA ALA A 4 -0.56 -8.60 1.54
C ALA A 4 -1.64 -9.68 1.61
N GLU A 5 -2.12 -9.94 2.81
CA GLU A 5 -3.14 -10.95 3.10
C GLU A 5 -4.37 -10.28 3.75
N GLN A 6 -5.24 -11.06 4.39
CA GLN A 6 -6.39 -10.52 5.11
C GLN A 6 -5.96 -9.58 6.24
N THR A 7 -6.83 -8.64 6.59
CA THR A 7 -6.59 -7.56 7.56
C THR A 7 -6.12 -8.07 8.92
N TYR A 8 -6.55 -9.25 9.34
CA TYR A 8 -6.18 -9.85 10.62
C TYR A 8 -4.78 -10.52 10.63
N PHE A 9 -4.16 -10.75 9.47
CA PHE A 9 -2.75 -11.16 9.36
C PHE A 9 -1.83 -9.99 9.00
N GLN A 10 -2.37 -8.98 8.33
CA GLN A 10 -1.61 -7.89 7.74
C GLN A 10 -0.67 -7.14 8.71
N PRO A 11 -1.03 -6.86 9.98
CA PRO A 11 -0.13 -6.17 10.92
C PRO A 11 1.20 -6.90 11.11
N ALA A 12 1.18 -8.24 11.24
CA ALA A 12 2.39 -9.03 11.42
C ALA A 12 3.23 -9.05 10.13
N ILE A 13 2.58 -9.24 8.98
CA ILE A 13 3.24 -9.28 7.67
C ILE A 13 3.90 -7.93 7.36
N SER A 14 3.17 -6.83 7.52
CA SER A 14 3.69 -5.49 7.28
C SER A 14 4.83 -5.15 8.23
N ARG A 15 4.69 -5.46 9.54
CA ARG A 15 5.77 -5.22 10.50
C ARG A 15 7.06 -5.96 10.12
N LEU A 16 6.97 -7.25 9.82
CA LEU A 16 8.13 -8.04 9.40
C LEU A 16 8.74 -7.50 8.12
N THR A 17 7.90 -7.11 7.16
CA THR A 17 8.36 -6.57 5.87
C THR A 17 9.08 -5.24 6.05
N LEU A 18 8.57 -4.33 6.88
CA LEU A 18 9.21 -3.05 7.18
C LEU A 18 10.55 -3.23 7.88
N GLU A 19 10.67 -4.17 8.82
CA GLU A 19 11.96 -4.50 9.45
C GLU A 19 12.97 -5.02 8.42
N MET A 20 12.51 -5.78 7.42
CA MET A 20 13.37 -6.21 6.31
C MET A 20 13.74 -5.03 5.39
N GLN A 21 12.82 -4.11 5.10
CA GLN A 21 13.14 -2.89 4.36
C GLN A 21 14.18 -2.05 5.10
N ARG A 22 13.98 -1.80 6.40
CA ARG A 22 14.92 -1.09 7.26
C ARG A 22 16.33 -1.68 7.22
N LYS A 23 16.44 -3.01 7.25
CA LYS A 23 17.73 -3.71 7.28
C LYS A 23 18.41 -3.76 5.91
N PHE A 24 17.66 -3.93 4.83
CA PHE A 24 18.21 -4.28 3.52
C PHE A 24 18.06 -3.20 2.44
N ASN A 25 17.07 -2.32 2.54
CA ASN A 25 16.87 -1.22 1.60
C ASN A 25 17.77 -0.01 1.95
N VAL A 26 19.09 -0.19 1.98
CA VAL A 26 20.02 0.88 2.38
C VAL A 26 20.32 1.83 1.22
N GLN A 27 20.70 1.28 0.06
CA GLN A 27 21.08 2.07 -1.12
C GLN A 27 19.95 2.21 -2.14
N LYS A 28 19.08 1.20 -2.21
CA LYS A 28 17.92 1.15 -3.10
C LYS A 28 16.84 0.24 -2.53
N PRO A 29 15.58 0.39 -2.94
CA PRO A 29 14.51 -0.55 -2.60
C PRO A 29 14.81 -1.95 -3.17
N LEU A 30 14.84 -2.97 -2.31
CA LEU A 30 14.97 -4.39 -2.68
C LEU A 30 13.75 -5.18 -2.18
N ILE A 31 13.30 -4.85 -0.98
CA ILE A 31 12.12 -5.41 -0.34
C ILE A 31 10.97 -4.42 -0.52
N PHE A 32 9.81 -4.95 -0.91
CA PHE A 32 8.60 -4.20 -1.17
C PHE A 32 7.47 -4.74 -0.29
N ASN A 33 6.80 -3.85 0.43
CA ASN A 33 5.57 -4.13 1.16
C ASN A 33 4.37 -3.89 0.24
N THR A 34 3.35 -4.74 0.32
CA THR A 34 2.14 -4.61 -0.49
C THR A 34 1.05 -3.88 0.30
N TYR A 35 0.50 -2.82 -0.29
CA TYR A 35 -0.59 -2.04 0.29
C TYR A 35 -1.86 -2.24 -0.53
N GLN A 36 -2.94 -2.62 0.15
CA GLN A 36 -4.23 -2.92 -0.48
C GLN A 36 -5.15 -1.71 -0.39
N CYS A 37 -5.30 -1.00 -1.51
CA CYS A 37 -6.02 0.28 -1.59
C CYS A 37 -7.55 0.15 -1.51
N TYR A 38 -8.09 -1.05 -1.46
CA TYR A 38 -9.49 -1.29 -1.11
C TYR A 38 -9.77 -1.09 0.38
N LEU A 39 -8.75 -1.05 1.24
CA LEU A 39 -8.91 -0.78 2.67
C LEU A 39 -9.05 0.72 2.92
N ARG A 40 -9.82 1.09 3.93
CA ARG A 40 -9.99 2.48 4.37
C ARG A 40 -8.70 3.10 4.90
N ASP A 41 -7.87 2.28 5.56
CA ASP A 41 -6.62 2.72 6.18
C ASP A 41 -5.42 2.70 5.24
N ALA A 42 -5.62 2.37 3.95
CA ALA A 42 -4.51 2.18 3.00
C ALA A 42 -3.62 3.43 2.88
N TYR A 43 -4.22 4.61 2.84
CA TYR A 43 -3.48 5.87 2.75
C TYR A 43 -2.66 6.14 4.02
N ASP A 44 -3.27 5.94 5.18
CA ASP A 44 -2.60 6.17 6.47
C ASP A 44 -1.42 5.20 6.63
N ASN A 45 -1.60 3.92 6.27
CA ASN A 45 -0.53 2.92 6.29
C ASN A 45 0.64 3.29 5.36
N VAL A 46 0.37 3.64 4.10
CA VAL A 46 1.42 4.06 3.14
C VAL A 46 2.15 5.30 3.65
N THR A 47 1.42 6.28 4.19
CA THR A 47 2.00 7.56 4.62
C THR A 47 2.85 7.42 5.87
N VAL A 48 2.39 6.66 6.86
CA VAL A 48 3.14 6.35 8.09
C VAL A 48 4.42 5.59 7.77
N ASP A 49 4.34 4.56 6.92
CA ASP A 49 5.50 3.74 6.62
C ASP A 49 6.55 4.50 5.79
N MET A 50 6.13 5.35 4.85
CA MET A 50 7.04 6.20 4.09
C MET A 50 7.68 7.28 4.97
N GLU A 51 6.92 7.87 5.89
CA GLU A 51 7.45 8.85 6.85
C GLU A 51 8.46 8.20 7.82
N LEU A 52 8.19 6.96 8.25
CA LEU A 52 9.14 6.18 9.05
C LEU A 52 10.44 5.92 8.27
N ALA A 53 10.33 5.52 6.99
CA ALA A 53 11.48 5.34 6.11
C ALA A 53 12.31 6.61 5.99
N ARG A 54 11.64 7.76 5.79
CA ARG A 54 12.27 9.07 5.68
C ARG A 54 13.03 9.45 6.94
N ARG A 55 12.43 9.24 8.12
CA ARG A 55 13.05 9.55 9.41
C ARG A 55 14.25 8.66 9.73
N GLU A 56 14.15 7.38 9.41
CA GLU A 56 15.21 6.39 9.70
C GLU A 56 16.26 6.29 8.59
N GLY A 57 16.00 6.86 7.41
CA GLY A 57 16.96 7.06 6.33
C GLY A 57 17.12 5.90 5.34
N TRP A 58 16.27 4.87 5.41
CA TRP A 58 16.25 3.73 4.48
C TRP A 58 15.33 3.98 3.27
N CYS A 59 15.51 3.20 2.20
CA CYS A 59 14.77 3.37 0.95
C CYS A 59 13.40 2.65 0.98
N PHE A 60 12.33 3.39 0.77
CA PHE A 60 10.96 2.89 0.84
C PHE A 60 10.57 2.08 -0.41
N GLY A 61 10.08 0.86 -0.23
CA GLY A 61 9.56 0.01 -1.31
C GLY A 61 8.08 -0.29 -1.13
N ALA A 62 7.23 0.17 -2.05
CA ALA A 62 5.80 -0.09 -2.02
C ALA A 62 5.30 -0.80 -3.29
N LYS A 63 4.42 -1.79 -3.12
CA LYS A 63 3.57 -2.34 -4.18
C LYS A 63 2.13 -1.93 -3.88
N LEU A 64 1.52 -1.18 -4.77
CA LEU A 64 0.12 -0.78 -4.65
C LEU A 64 -0.77 -1.73 -5.44
N VAL A 65 -1.72 -2.37 -4.76
CA VAL A 65 -2.78 -3.19 -5.36
C VAL A 65 -4.15 -2.63 -4.96
N ARG A 66 -5.22 -3.02 -5.66
CA ARG A 66 -6.58 -2.81 -5.13
C ARG A 66 -6.81 -3.70 -3.91
N GLY A 67 -6.70 -5.02 -4.08
CA GLY A 67 -6.91 -5.99 -3.02
C GLY A 67 -7.55 -7.27 -3.57
N ALA A 68 -7.45 -8.37 -2.84
CA ALA A 68 -7.91 -9.69 -3.32
C ALA A 68 -8.97 -10.35 -2.42
N TYR A 69 -9.18 -9.84 -1.19
CA TYR A 69 -9.91 -10.56 -0.15
C TYR A 69 -11.26 -9.93 0.24
N MET A 70 -11.87 -9.16 -0.66
CA MET A 70 -13.11 -8.38 -0.41
C MET A 70 -14.25 -9.18 0.23
N ALA A 71 -14.50 -10.38 -0.30
CA ALA A 71 -15.58 -11.23 0.18
C ALA A 71 -15.29 -11.76 1.60
N GLN A 72 -14.06 -12.20 1.86
CA GLN A 72 -13.65 -12.73 3.16
C GLN A 72 -13.70 -11.64 4.25
N GLU A 73 -13.20 -10.44 3.96
CA GLU A 73 -13.22 -9.31 4.91
C GLU A 73 -14.65 -8.93 5.30
N ARG A 74 -15.56 -8.79 4.31
CA ARG A 74 -16.97 -8.44 4.57
C ARG A 74 -17.70 -9.54 5.32
N ALA A 75 -17.46 -10.79 4.98
CA ALA A 75 -18.04 -11.94 5.68
C ALA A 75 -17.61 -11.94 7.16
N ARG A 76 -16.31 -11.73 7.41
CA ARG A 76 -15.74 -11.68 8.76
C ARG A 76 -16.24 -10.48 9.57
N ALA A 77 -16.29 -9.29 8.98
CA ALA A 77 -16.84 -8.09 9.63
C ALA A 77 -18.29 -8.31 10.08
N LYS A 78 -19.11 -8.93 9.23
CA LYS A 78 -20.49 -9.32 9.57
C LYS A 78 -20.55 -10.39 10.67
N GLU A 79 -19.69 -11.40 10.62
CA GLU A 79 -19.63 -12.49 11.60
C GLU A 79 -19.27 -12.00 13.00
N PHE A 80 -18.24 -11.16 13.11
CA PHE A 80 -17.71 -10.66 14.39
C PHE A 80 -18.29 -9.30 14.81
N GLY A 81 -19.14 -8.68 13.99
CA GLY A 81 -19.86 -7.44 14.32
C GLY A 81 -18.99 -6.18 14.36
N TYR A 82 -17.87 -6.15 13.65
CA TYR A 82 -17.03 -4.95 13.51
C TYR A 82 -17.29 -4.25 12.17
N GLU A 83 -16.83 -3.00 12.06
CA GLU A 83 -17.03 -2.19 10.85
C GLU A 83 -16.32 -2.78 9.62
N ASP A 84 -16.96 -2.76 8.44
CA ASP A 84 -16.34 -3.20 7.18
C ASP A 84 -15.06 -2.38 6.91
N PRO A 85 -13.87 -3.00 6.91
CA PRO A 85 -12.60 -2.28 6.72
C PRO A 85 -12.40 -1.84 5.26
N ILE A 86 -13.27 -2.24 4.35
CA ILE A 86 -13.17 -1.96 2.92
C ILE A 86 -13.91 -0.67 2.57
N ASN A 87 -13.42 -0.01 1.53
CA ASN A 87 -14.08 1.12 0.89
C ASN A 87 -15.49 0.73 0.40
N PRO A 88 -16.48 1.64 0.48
CA PRO A 88 -17.88 1.29 0.21
C PRO A 88 -18.12 0.88 -1.25
N THR A 89 -17.37 1.45 -2.20
CA THR A 89 -17.55 1.20 -3.64
C THR A 89 -16.22 0.95 -4.36
N TYR A 90 -16.35 0.44 -5.60
CA TYR A 90 -15.22 0.28 -6.51
C TYR A 90 -14.55 1.63 -6.83
N GLU A 91 -15.35 2.67 -7.04
CA GLU A 91 -14.88 4.03 -7.30
C GLU A 91 -14.13 4.60 -6.11
N ALA A 92 -14.61 4.37 -4.88
CA ALA A 92 -13.92 4.77 -3.67
C ALA A 92 -12.55 4.08 -3.54
N THR A 93 -12.45 2.80 -3.95
CA THR A 93 -11.17 2.08 -4.04
C THR A 93 -10.23 2.68 -5.09
N ASN A 94 -10.76 3.12 -6.24
CA ASN A 94 -9.95 3.78 -7.27
C ASN A 94 -9.41 5.13 -6.76
N VAL A 95 -10.25 5.93 -6.10
CA VAL A 95 -9.84 7.19 -5.47
C VAL A 95 -8.75 6.94 -4.44
N MET A 96 -8.91 5.92 -3.58
CA MET A 96 -7.90 5.54 -2.59
C MET A 96 -6.58 5.12 -3.26
N TYR A 97 -6.65 4.30 -4.31
CA TYR A 97 -5.47 3.85 -5.06
C TYR A 97 -4.71 5.04 -5.65
N HIS A 98 -5.40 5.94 -6.35
CA HIS A 98 -4.78 7.14 -6.94
C HIS A 98 -4.24 8.09 -5.88
N ARG A 99 -4.92 8.20 -4.72
CA ARG A 99 -4.43 9.00 -3.59
C ARG A 99 -3.12 8.46 -3.03
N CYS A 100 -3.03 7.14 -2.81
CA CYS A 100 -1.80 6.49 -2.36
C CYS A 100 -0.68 6.63 -3.40
N LEU A 101 -0.99 6.37 -4.67
CA LEU A 101 -0.03 6.48 -5.77
C LEU A 101 0.53 7.91 -5.88
N ASN A 102 -0.33 8.93 -5.89
CA ASN A 102 0.11 10.32 -5.96
C ASN A 102 1.05 10.68 -4.81
N TYR A 103 0.76 10.20 -3.61
CA TYR A 103 1.60 10.49 -2.45
C TYR A 103 3.01 9.90 -2.62
N VAL A 104 3.13 8.65 -3.07
CA VAL A 104 4.43 8.02 -3.31
C VAL A 104 5.16 8.65 -4.51
N LEU A 105 4.44 8.98 -5.58
CA LEU A 105 5.01 9.68 -6.75
C LEU A 105 5.49 11.10 -6.40
N GLU A 106 4.81 11.80 -5.49
CA GLU A 106 5.24 13.11 -5.03
C GLU A 106 6.53 12.99 -4.21
N GLU A 107 6.63 12.01 -3.29
CA GLU A 107 7.90 11.76 -2.59
C GLU A 107 9.04 11.45 -3.56
N LEU A 108 8.79 10.63 -4.59
CA LEU A 108 9.78 10.29 -5.62
C LEU A 108 10.34 11.51 -6.37
N LYS A 109 9.53 12.58 -6.53
CA LYS A 109 9.98 13.83 -7.16
C LYS A 109 10.98 14.59 -6.30
N HIS A 110 10.84 14.52 -4.98
CA HIS A 110 11.69 15.24 -4.03
C HIS A 110 12.82 14.38 -3.46
N ASN A 111 12.66 13.06 -3.46
CA ASN A 111 13.53 12.13 -2.77
C ASN A 111 13.63 10.80 -3.54
N ALA A 112 14.81 10.54 -4.10
CA ALA A 112 15.09 9.32 -4.86
C ALA A 112 15.16 8.03 -3.99
N LYS A 113 14.88 8.11 -2.68
CA LYS A 113 14.89 6.97 -1.76
C LYS A 113 13.54 6.23 -1.66
N ALA A 114 12.71 6.28 -2.70
CA ALA A 114 11.50 5.45 -2.75
C ALA A 114 11.43 4.71 -4.09
N GLU A 115 10.59 3.68 -4.16
CA GLU A 115 10.16 3.05 -5.41
C GLU A 115 8.75 2.49 -5.23
N VAL A 116 7.93 2.64 -6.27
CA VAL A 116 6.55 2.15 -6.28
C VAL A 116 6.31 1.21 -7.45
N MET A 117 5.74 0.05 -7.14
CA MET A 117 5.20 -0.89 -8.11
C MET A 117 3.69 -0.67 -8.24
N VAL A 118 3.25 -0.26 -9.43
CA VAL A 118 1.83 -0.08 -9.78
C VAL A 118 1.27 -1.39 -10.30
N ALA A 119 0.69 -2.19 -9.40
CA ALA A 119 0.10 -3.48 -9.75
C ALA A 119 -1.40 -3.32 -10.07
N SER A 120 -1.70 -3.09 -11.36
CA SER A 120 -3.07 -2.92 -11.86
C SER A 120 -3.20 -3.34 -13.34
N HIS A 121 -4.29 -4.03 -13.67
CA HIS A 121 -4.71 -4.29 -15.06
C HIS A 121 -5.73 -3.25 -15.57
N ASN A 122 -6.17 -2.32 -14.73
CA ASN A 122 -7.11 -1.28 -15.12
C ASN A 122 -6.38 -0.19 -15.92
N GLU A 123 -6.81 -0.01 -17.16
CA GLU A 123 -6.22 0.93 -18.13
C GLU A 123 -6.18 2.37 -17.60
N ASP A 124 -7.27 2.87 -17.01
CA ASP A 124 -7.33 4.23 -16.47
C ASP A 124 -6.25 4.48 -15.41
N THR A 125 -5.97 3.47 -14.57
CA THR A 125 -4.93 3.54 -13.54
C THR A 125 -3.54 3.56 -14.16
N VAL A 126 -3.32 2.77 -15.21
CA VAL A 126 -2.05 2.78 -15.97
C VAL A 126 -1.85 4.13 -16.65
N GLN A 127 -2.87 4.63 -17.36
CA GLN A 127 -2.87 5.93 -18.02
C GLN A 127 -2.67 7.09 -17.02
N PHE A 128 -3.33 7.03 -15.88
CA PHE A 128 -3.17 8.00 -14.79
C PHE A 128 -1.73 8.04 -14.29
N THR A 129 -1.10 6.87 -14.10
CA THR A 129 0.29 6.76 -13.63
C THR A 129 1.27 7.39 -14.61
N LEU A 130 1.12 7.11 -15.91
CA LEU A 130 2.04 7.59 -16.96
C LEU A 130 1.97 9.11 -17.20
N ARG A 131 0.94 9.80 -16.69
CA ARG A 131 0.73 11.24 -16.87
C ARG A 131 1.23 12.09 -15.69
N ARG A 132 1.85 11.49 -14.67
CA ARG A 132 2.26 12.14 -13.43
C ARG A 132 3.76 12.41 -13.36
#